data_AF-A0A522M2G8-F1
#
_entry.id   AF-A0A522M2G8-F1
#
_cell.length_a   1.000
_cell.length_b   1.000
_cell.length_c   1.000
_cell.angle_alpha   90.00
_cell.angle_beta   90.00
_cell.angle_gamma   90.00
#
_symmetry.space_group_name_H-M   'P 1'
#
loop_
_entity.id
_entity.type
_entity.pdbx_description
1 polymer ?
#
loop_
_entity_poly.entity_id
_entity_poly.type
_entity_poly.pdbx_seq_one_letter_code
_entity_poly.pdbx_strand_id
1 'polypeptide(L)'
;MPRMKYNPFNSEWEIVGNDWKLRRNPQKNSWRYAPPNAVMRFNPHKNAMEMAPKDWPLQYNSHTEEWVFAPPEAVAKMNPHTGKWELVGKDWKLKYNPINCSWHYAP
;
A
#
# COMPACT_ATOMS: atom_id res chain seq x y z
N MET A 1 -3.74 14.83 2.65
CA MET A 1 -4.31 14.74 1.28
C MET A 1 -3.37 13.93 0.41
N PRO A 2 -3.89 13.01 -0.42
CA PRO A 2 -3.07 12.24 -1.33
C PRO A 2 -2.56 13.12 -2.47
N ARG A 3 -1.41 12.77 -3.04
CA ARG A 3 -0.79 13.44 -4.19
C ARG A 3 -0.25 12.42 -5.18
N MET A 4 -0.27 12.80 -6.45
CA MET A 4 0.38 12.05 -7.51
C MET A 4 1.89 12.30 -7.44
N LYS A 5 2.67 11.23 -7.30
CA LYS A 5 4.14 11.30 -7.24
C LYS A 5 4.75 10.34 -8.25
N TYR A 6 5.76 10.81 -8.98
CA TYR A 6 6.50 10.00 -9.92
C TYR A 6 7.53 9.13 -9.19
N ASN A 7 7.58 7.84 -9.53
CA ASN A 7 8.58 6.90 -9.09
C ASN A 7 9.56 6.63 -10.26
N PRO A 8 10.81 7.16 -10.20
CA PRO A 8 11.76 7.05 -11.29
C PRO A 8 12.36 5.64 -11.45
N PHE A 9 12.11 4.73 -10.50
CA PHE A 9 12.69 3.38 -10.53
C PHE A 9 11.83 2.38 -11.31
N ASN A 10 10.55 2.65 -11.49
CA ASN A 10 9.63 1.87 -12.33
C ASN A 10 8.94 2.73 -13.40
N SER A 11 9.25 4.03 -13.46
CA SER A 11 8.63 4.98 -14.38
C SER A 11 7.10 5.12 -14.21
N GLU A 12 6.59 4.93 -12.99
CA GLU A 12 5.16 5.00 -12.71
C GLU A 12 4.77 6.25 -11.91
N TRP A 13 3.56 6.74 -12.12
CA TRP A 13 2.94 7.73 -11.24
C TRP A 13 2.06 7.03 -10.21
N GLU A 14 2.31 7.28 -8.92
CA GLU A 14 1.59 6.67 -7.80
C GLU A 14 0.75 7.73 -7.07
N ILE A 15 -0.48 7.39 -6.68
CA ILE A 15 -1.30 8.25 -5.81
C ILE A 15 -1.05 7.82 -4.36
N VAL A 16 -0.36 8.66 -3.60
CA VAL A 16 0.11 8.31 -2.25
C VAL A 16 -0.05 9.46 -1.26
N GLY A 17 0.14 9.18 0.03
CA GLY A 17 0.14 10.22 1.07
C GLY A 17 1.18 11.33 0.80
N ASN A 18 0.84 12.56 1.17
CA ASN A 18 1.66 13.74 0.90
C ASN A 18 3.10 13.62 1.45
N ASP A 19 3.26 13.00 2.61
CA ASP A 19 4.51 12.81 3.32
C ASP A 19 5.23 11.49 2.98
N TRP A 20 4.63 10.62 2.17
CA TRP A 20 5.22 9.34 1.77
C TRP A 20 6.50 9.55 0.96
N LYS A 21 7.48 8.66 1.17
CA LYS A 21 8.80 8.73 0.51
C LYS A 21 9.10 7.41 -0.19
N LEU A 22 9.91 7.48 -1.25
CA LEU A 22 10.43 6.28 -1.91
C LEU A 22 11.26 5.47 -0.91
N ARG A 23 10.91 4.19 -0.79
CA ARG A 23 11.62 3.21 0.04
C ARG A 23 11.93 1.99 -0.80
N ARG A 24 13.14 1.44 -0.62
CA ARG A 24 13.59 0.22 -1.27
C ARG A 24 13.12 -0.99 -0.48
N ASN A 25 12.53 -1.98 -1.15
CA ASN A 25 12.43 -3.35 -0.67
C ASN A 25 13.64 -4.14 -1.21
N PRO A 26 14.63 -4.52 -0.38
CA PRO A 26 15.85 -5.18 -0.83
C PRO A 26 15.61 -6.58 -1.40
N GLN A 27 14.62 -7.31 -0.88
CA GLN A 27 14.34 -8.69 -1.32
C GLN A 27 13.75 -8.73 -2.73
N LYS A 28 12.88 -7.79 -3.06
CA LYS A 28 12.25 -7.69 -4.39
C LYS A 28 13.00 -6.76 -5.35
N ASN A 29 14.11 -6.18 -4.88
CA ASN A 29 14.85 -5.11 -5.54
C ASN A 29 13.93 -4.03 -6.14
N SER A 30 12.90 -3.62 -5.40
CA SER A 30 11.86 -2.70 -5.90
C SER A 30 11.77 -1.46 -5.03
N TRP A 31 11.31 -0.37 -5.63
CA TRP A 31 11.06 0.91 -4.95
C TRP A 31 9.60 1.25 -5.03
N ARG A 32 9.02 1.66 -3.90
CA ARG A 32 7.64 2.13 -3.82
C ARG A 32 7.54 3.29 -2.84
N TYR A 33 6.56 4.16 -3.02
CA TYR A 33 6.24 5.14 -1.99
C TYR A 33 5.63 4.43 -0.78
N ALA A 34 6.10 4.78 0.41
CA ALA A 34 5.59 4.25 1.67
C ALA A 34 5.50 5.37 2.73
N PRO A 35 4.69 5.19 3.80
CA PRO A 35 4.61 6.16 4.88
C PRO A 35 5.98 6.50 5.50
N PRO A 36 6.15 7.68 6.10
CA PRO A 36 7.45 8.14 6.60
C PRO A 36 8.12 7.18 7.60
N ASN A 37 7.33 6.51 8.43
CA ASN A 37 7.78 5.58 9.46
C ASN A 37 7.86 4.12 8.96
N ALA A 38 7.74 3.88 7.65
CA ALA A 38 7.85 2.55 7.06
C ALA A 38 9.28 2.01 7.19
N VAL A 39 9.37 0.76 7.65
CA VAL A 39 10.61 -0.01 7.85
C VAL A 39 10.43 -1.39 7.22
N MET A 40 11.54 -2.10 6.96
CA MET A 40 11.47 -3.50 6.56
C MET A 40 11.01 -4.35 7.74
N ARG A 41 10.00 -5.19 7.53
CA ARG A 41 9.41 -6.06 8.55
C ARG A 41 9.17 -7.45 7.98
N PHE A 42 9.42 -8.47 8.79
CA PHE A 42 9.18 -9.85 8.40
C PHE A 42 7.70 -10.22 8.60
N ASN A 43 7.07 -10.72 7.55
CA ASN A 43 5.75 -11.34 7.58
C ASN A 43 5.91 -12.87 7.64
N PRO A 44 5.67 -13.52 8.80
CA PRO A 44 5.89 -14.96 8.96
C PRO A 44 4.92 -15.80 8.12
N HIS A 45 3.72 -15.32 7.81
CA HIS A 45 2.74 -16.05 7.02
C HIS A 45 3.09 -16.09 5.53
N LYS A 46 3.90 -15.14 5.05
CA LYS A 46 4.39 -15.08 3.67
C LYS A 46 5.86 -15.47 3.55
N ASN A 47 6.52 -15.75 4.67
CA ASN A 47 7.98 -15.97 4.77
C ASN A 47 8.79 -14.91 3.99
N ALA A 48 8.40 -13.64 4.12
CA ALA A 48 8.94 -12.55 3.30
C ALA A 48 9.09 -11.25 4.09
N MET A 49 10.01 -10.39 3.65
CA MET A 49 10.17 -9.04 4.18
C MET A 49 9.34 -8.04 3.36
N GLU A 50 8.58 -7.23 4.07
CA GLU A 50 7.68 -6.22 3.53
C GLU A 50 8.03 -4.84 4.09
N MET A 51 7.86 -3.80 3.27
CA MET A 51 7.96 -2.42 3.74
C MET A 51 6.63 -2.03 4.34
N ALA A 52 6.59 -1.80 5.66
CA ALA A 52 5.39 -1.34 6.34
C ALA A 52 5.73 -0.44 7.54
N PRO A 53 4.85 0.51 7.89
CA PRO A 53 4.96 1.27 9.14
C PRO A 53 5.11 0.37 10.35
N LYS A 54 5.89 0.80 11.34
CA LYS A 54 6.14 0.01 12.57
C LYS A 54 4.87 -0.20 13.41
N ASP A 55 3.94 0.75 13.34
CA ASP A 55 2.67 0.80 14.05
C ASP A 55 1.53 0.05 13.34
N TRP A 56 1.73 -0.43 12.12
CA TRP A 56 0.73 -1.21 11.40
C TRP A 56 0.73 -2.67 11.88
N PRO A 57 -0.33 -3.18 12.52
CA PRO A 57 -0.35 -4.59 12.92
C PRO A 57 -0.44 -5.51 11.70
N LEU A 58 0.02 -6.75 11.87
CA LEU A 58 -0.22 -7.81 10.90
C LEU A 58 -1.68 -8.23 11.04
N GLN A 59 -2.46 -8.14 9.96
CA GLN A 59 -3.90 -8.36 9.96
C GLN A 59 -4.26 -9.38 8.88
N TYR A 60 -5.26 -10.22 9.17
CA TYR A 60 -5.79 -11.20 8.23
C TYR A 60 -6.92 -10.60 7.39
N ASN A 61 -6.78 -10.66 6.07
CA ASN A 61 -7.84 -10.31 5.14
C ASN A 61 -8.63 -11.56 4.74
N SER A 62 -9.84 -11.73 5.26
CA SER A 62 -10.69 -12.89 4.96
C SER A 62 -11.15 -12.98 3.50
N HIS A 63 -11.10 -11.88 2.73
CA HIS A 63 -11.49 -11.89 1.31
C HIS A 63 -10.37 -12.34 0.37
N THR A 64 -9.11 -12.23 0.80
CA THR A 64 -7.94 -12.65 0.01
C THR A 64 -7.19 -13.81 0.65
N GLU A 65 -7.57 -14.20 1.87
CA GLU A 65 -6.89 -15.21 2.70
C GLU A 65 -5.42 -14.88 2.98
N GLU A 66 -5.07 -13.59 3.00
CA GLU A 66 -3.70 -13.14 3.19
C GLU A 66 -3.51 -12.39 4.50
N TRP A 67 -2.35 -12.62 5.13
CA TRP A 67 -1.85 -11.77 6.20
C TRP A 67 -1.03 -10.64 5.61
N VAL A 68 -1.37 -9.39 5.95
CA VAL A 68 -0.72 -8.17 5.46
C VAL A 68 -0.53 -7.17 6.59
N PHE A 69 0.53 -6.36 6.53
CA PHE A 69 0.62 -5.19 7.40
C PHE A 69 -0.31 -4.10 6.87
N ALA A 70 -1.28 -3.67 7.69
CA ALA A 70 -2.27 -2.68 7.32
C ALA A 70 -2.44 -1.64 8.44
N PRO A 71 -2.99 -0.44 8.15
CA PRO A 71 -3.26 0.57 9.18
C PRO A 71 -4.03 0.00 10.38
N PRO A 72 -3.83 0.54 11.60
CA PRO A 72 -4.75 0.28 12.70
C PRO A 72 -6.18 0.56 12.26
N GLU A 73 -7.12 -0.30 12.65
CA GLU A 73 -8.53 -0.22 12.24
C GLU A 73 -8.74 -0.25 10.72
N ALA A 74 -7.83 -0.89 9.98
CA ALA A 74 -8.02 -1.14 8.57
C ALA A 74 -9.31 -1.94 8.34
N VAL A 75 -9.99 -1.61 7.26
CA VAL A 75 -11.21 -2.29 6.84
C VAL A 75 -10.99 -2.88 5.45
N ALA A 76 -11.59 -4.04 5.22
CA ALA A 76 -11.60 -4.63 3.88
C ALA A 76 -12.50 -3.79 2.99
N LYS A 77 -11.94 -3.28 1.89
CA LYS A 77 -12.70 -2.59 0.85
C LYS A 77 -12.46 -3.24 -0.50
N MET A 78 -13.54 -3.47 -1.24
CA MET A 78 -13.46 -3.87 -2.64
C MET A 78 -13.22 -2.64 -3.51
N ASN A 79 -12.34 -2.74 -4.49
CA ASN A 79 -12.24 -1.80 -5.59
C ASN A 79 -13.23 -2.22 -6.69
N PRO A 80 -14.31 -1.46 -6.95
CA PRO A 80 -15.36 -1.84 -7.90
C PRO A 80 -14.88 -1.83 -9.36
N HIS A 81 -13.75 -1.19 -9.65
CA HIS A 81 -13.17 -1.17 -11.01
C HIS A 81 -12.30 -2.38 -11.31
N THR A 82 -11.83 -3.09 -10.28
CA THR A 82 -10.94 -4.27 -10.44
C THR A 82 -11.48 -5.54 -9.81
N GLY A 83 -12.52 -5.44 -8.96
CA GLY A 83 -13.05 -6.54 -8.15
C GLY A 83 -12.14 -6.97 -6.99
N LYS A 84 -10.98 -6.33 -6.80
CA LYS A 84 -9.99 -6.74 -5.81
C LYS A 84 -10.32 -6.20 -4.41
N TRP A 85 -10.11 -7.03 -3.40
CA TRP A 85 -10.24 -6.66 -1.99
C TRP A 85 -8.89 -6.28 -1.39
N GLU A 86 -8.88 -5.20 -0.62
CA GLU A 86 -7.67 -4.68 0.04
C GLU A 86 -7.99 -4.27 1.48
N LEU A 87 -7.07 -4.51 2.43
CA LEU A 87 -7.14 -3.90 3.76
C LEU A 87 -6.55 -2.49 3.69
N VAL A 88 -7.41 -1.49 3.87
CA VAL A 88 -7.04 -0.07 3.73
C VAL A 88 -7.53 0.71 4.93
N GLY A 89 -6.99 1.91 5.15
CA GLY A 89 -7.45 2.78 6.22
C GLY A 89 -8.94 3.09 6.09
N LYS A 90 -9.64 3.15 7.22
CA LYS A 90 -11.09 3.38 7.28
C LYS A 90 -11.55 4.58 6.45
N ASP A 91 -10.78 5.66 6.46
CA ASP A 91 -11.11 6.91 5.74
C ASP A 91 -10.53 6.99 4.32
N TRP A 92 -9.79 5.97 3.86
CA TRP A 92 -9.21 5.98 2.52
C TRP A 92 -10.30 5.90 1.46
N LYS A 93 -10.13 6.67 0.39
CA LYS A 93 -11.08 6.76 -0.72
C LYS A 93 -10.42 6.32 -2.02
N LEU A 94 -11.22 5.77 -2.93
CA LEU A 94 -10.76 5.51 -4.30
C LEU A 94 -10.37 6.83 -4.96
N LYS A 95 -9.20 6.83 -5.57
CA LYS A 95 -8.64 7.91 -6.36
C LYS A 95 -8.28 7.40 -7.73
N TYR A 96 -8.66 8.17 -8.75
CA TYR A 96 -8.35 7.88 -10.14
C TYR A 96 -6.97 8.42 -10.49
N ASN A 97 -6.15 7.57 -11.10
CA ASN A 97 -4.89 7.92 -11.71
C ASN A 97 -5.08 8.09 -13.23
N PRO A 98 -5.05 9.33 -13.75
CA PRO A 98 -5.29 9.57 -15.17
C PRO A 98 -4.13 9.14 -16.08
N ILE A 99 -2.94 8.87 -15.54
CA ILE A 99 -1.76 8.54 -16.34
C ILE A 99 -1.81 7.08 -16.82
N ASN A 100 -2.29 6.17 -15.98
CA ASN A 100 -2.40 4.74 -16.29
C ASN A 100 -3.84 4.23 -16.21
N CYS A 101 -4.82 5.14 -16.13
CA CYS A 101 -6.24 4.85 -16.04
C CYS A 101 -6.62 3.88 -14.91
N SER A 102 -5.92 3.92 -13.77
CA SER A 102 -6.15 3.01 -12.65
C SER A 102 -6.85 3.66 -11.46
N TRP A 103 -7.50 2.85 -10.63
CA TRP A 103 -8.15 3.29 -9.40
C TRP A 103 -7.50 2.64 -8.18
N HIS A 104 -7.14 3.43 -7.18
CA HIS A 104 -6.50 2.95 -5.95
C HIS A 104 -7.07 3.64 -4.71
N TYR A 105 -7.16 2.92 -3.59
CA TYR A 105 -7.43 3.54 -2.30
C TYR A 105 -6.21 4.32 -1.82
N ALA A 106 -6.42 5.56 -1.36
CA ALA A 106 -5.35 6.39 -0.82
C ALA A 106 -5.83 7.22 0.40
N PRO A 107 -4.92 7.56 1.34
CA PRO A 107 -5.18 8.43 2.49
C PRO A 107 -5.42 9.90 2.09
#